data_AF-X1VSQ0-F1
#
_entry.id   AF-X1VSQ0-F1
#
_cell.length_a   1.000
_cell.length_b   1.000
_cell.length_c   1.000
_cell.angle_alpha   90.00
_cell.angle_beta   90.00
_cell.angle_gamma   90.00
#
_symmetry.space_group_name_H-M   'P 1'
#
loop_
_entity.id
_entity.type
_entity.pdbx_description
1 polymer ?
#
loop_
_entity_poly.entity_id
_entity_poly.type
_entity_poly.pdbx_seq_one_letter_code
_entity_poly.pdbx_strand_id
1 'polypeptide(L)'
;DPMSYLASWSGGKDGCFACYEAIRQGYKVSHLVNFIAQESQRVRFHGTEAKLIQLQSQALGIPLLQKETTWGGYEQEFKKAVRSLVPNGIEGMVFGDIYLQEHRDWVERVCGEIGIEAMEPLWGRKTEKVVSDFIDAGNNNLWIGYDNRLQTQGGIFLAEVLTDIRPTCRLD
;
A
#
# COMPACT_ATOMS: atom_id res chain seq x y z
N ASP A 1 -10.80 -4.19 20.01
CA ASP A 1 -9.94 -3.21 19.33
C ASP A 1 -10.09 -3.36 17.83
N PRO A 2 -9.97 -2.27 17.03
CA PRO A 2 -10.02 -2.38 15.58
C PRO A 2 -8.87 -3.26 15.08
N MET A 3 -9.22 -4.17 14.18
CA MET A 3 -8.27 -5.10 13.59
C MET A 3 -7.14 -4.34 12.88
N SER A 4 -5.88 -4.64 13.20
CA SER A 4 -4.71 -3.87 12.74
C SER A 4 -4.01 -4.57 11.59
N TYR A 5 -3.93 -3.88 10.45
CA TYR A 5 -3.36 -4.40 9.22
C TYR A 5 -2.09 -3.64 8.83
N LEU A 6 -1.29 -4.30 8.00
CA LEU A 6 -0.22 -3.69 7.21
C LEU A 6 -0.71 -3.44 5.79
N ALA A 7 -0.06 -2.56 5.03
CA ALA A 7 -0.32 -2.41 3.61
C ALA A 7 0.96 -2.64 2.80
N SER A 8 0.89 -3.54 1.80
CA SER A 8 1.93 -3.68 0.79
C SER A 8 1.99 -2.42 -0.06
N TRP A 9 3.12 -1.72 -0.06
CA TRP A 9 3.21 -0.40 -0.65
C TRP A 9 4.38 -0.28 -1.63
N SER A 10 4.06 -0.25 -2.92
CA SER A 10 5.03 0.01 -4.00
C SER A 10 4.92 1.42 -4.60
N GLY A 11 3.96 2.21 -4.11
CA GLY A 11 3.63 3.55 -4.58
C GLY A 11 2.76 3.59 -5.83
N GLY A 12 2.28 2.44 -6.32
CA GLY A 12 1.33 2.37 -7.43
C GLY A 12 -0.13 2.60 -7.01
N LYS A 13 -0.98 2.91 -7.99
CA LYS A 13 -2.43 3.16 -7.80
C LYS A 13 -3.19 1.98 -7.17
N ASP A 14 -2.82 0.74 -7.51
CA ASP A 14 -3.58 -0.45 -7.08
C ASP A 14 -3.37 -0.72 -5.59
N GLY A 15 -2.12 -0.68 -5.12
CA GLY A 15 -1.82 -0.78 -3.67
C GLY A 15 -2.39 0.40 -2.88
N CYS A 16 -2.37 1.60 -3.46
CA CYS A 16 -3.00 2.77 -2.86
C CYS A 16 -4.51 2.59 -2.70
N PHE A 17 -5.19 2.12 -3.75
CA PHE A 17 -6.63 1.90 -3.73
C PHE A 17 -7.04 0.74 -2.80
N ALA A 18 -6.27 -0.34 -2.77
CA ALA A 18 -6.51 -1.44 -1.85
C ALA A 18 -6.39 -1.00 -0.39
N CYS A 19 -5.36 -0.21 -0.06
CA CYS A 19 -5.19 0.39 1.27
C CYS A 19 -6.38 1.28 1.63
N TYR A 20 -6.81 2.15 0.71
CA TYR A 20 -8.00 2.97 0.89
C TYR A 20 -9.27 2.15 1.14
N GLU A 21 -9.51 1.10 0.35
CA GLU A 21 -10.68 0.23 0.52
C GLU A 21 -10.67 -0.48 1.89
N ALA A 22 -9.51 -0.92 2.38
CA ALA A 22 -9.39 -1.50 3.71
C ALA A 22 -9.73 -0.47 4.80
N ILE A 23 -9.20 0.75 4.72
CA ILE A 23 -9.52 1.83 5.66
C ILE A 23 -11.02 2.16 5.63
N ARG A 24 -11.62 2.23 4.43
CA ARG A 24 -13.04 2.50 4.23
C ARG A 24 -13.94 1.41 4.82
N GLN A 25 -13.47 0.16 4.86
CA GLN A 25 -14.15 -0.98 5.48
C GLN A 25 -13.98 -1.01 7.01
N GLY A 26 -13.25 -0.07 7.60
CA GLY A 26 -13.06 0.06 9.05
C GLY A 26 -11.81 -0.62 9.59
N TYR A 27 -10.93 -1.13 8.73
CA TYR A 27 -9.65 -1.69 9.15
C TYR A 27 -8.65 -0.58 9.47
N LYS A 28 -7.82 -0.78 10.49
CA LYS A 28 -6.75 0.14 10.84
C LYS A 28 -5.47 -0.25 10.13
N VAL A 29 -4.99 0.56 9.20
CA VAL A 29 -3.67 0.36 8.59
C VAL A 29 -2.60 1.01 9.47
N SER A 30 -1.78 0.20 10.13
CA SER A 30 -0.77 0.68 11.08
C SER A 30 0.55 1.08 10.43
N HIS A 31 0.94 0.40 9.35
CA HIS A 31 2.20 0.63 8.64
C HIS A 31 2.05 0.33 7.15
N LEU A 32 2.78 1.10 6.34
CA LEU A 32 3.13 0.75 4.97
C LEU A 32 4.40 -0.11 4.98
N VAL A 33 4.45 -1.16 4.19
CA VAL A 33 5.62 -2.04 4.05
C VAL A 33 6.12 -1.98 2.62
N ASN A 34 7.39 -1.61 2.44
CA ASN A 34 8.01 -1.44 1.13
C ASN A 34 9.37 -2.13 1.06
N PHE A 35 9.65 -2.77 -0.08
CA PHE A 35 10.93 -3.43 -0.34
C PHE A 35 11.62 -2.79 -1.54
N ILE A 36 12.88 -2.39 -1.35
CA ILE A 36 13.72 -1.75 -2.36
C ILE A 36 14.94 -2.61 -2.69
N ALA A 37 15.43 -2.49 -3.91
CA ALA A 37 16.71 -3.05 -4.31
C ALA A 37 17.84 -2.21 -3.71
N GLN A 38 18.75 -2.86 -2.98
CA GLN A 38 19.87 -2.21 -2.31
C GLN A 38 20.73 -1.37 -3.27
N GLU A 39 20.98 -1.90 -4.47
CA GLU A 39 21.91 -1.33 -5.44
C GLU A 39 21.35 -0.09 -6.16
N SER A 40 20.04 -0.05 -6.37
CA SER A 40 19.39 1.04 -7.12
C SER A 40 18.60 2.00 -6.25
N GLN A 41 18.31 1.65 -4.98
CA GLN A 41 17.40 2.40 -4.11
C GLN A 41 16.02 2.62 -4.75
N ARG A 42 15.55 1.62 -5.51
CA ARG A 42 14.26 1.62 -6.20
C ARG A 42 13.42 0.42 -5.79
N VAL A 43 12.10 0.59 -5.81
CA VAL A 43 11.13 -0.49 -5.57
C VAL A 43 11.32 -1.57 -6.62
N ARG A 44 11.51 -2.82 -6.19
CA ARG A 44 11.94 -3.92 -7.07
C ARG A 44 11.05 -4.13 -8.31
N PHE A 45 9.74 -4.06 -8.13
CA PHE A 45 8.79 -4.41 -9.20
C PHE A 45 8.29 -3.21 -10.02
N HIS A 46 8.36 -2.00 -9.47
CA HIS A 46 7.78 -0.80 -10.10
C HIS A 46 8.83 0.26 -10.45
N GLY A 47 10.06 0.10 -9.97
CA GLY A 47 11.14 1.04 -10.20
C GLY A 47 10.87 2.41 -9.60
N THR A 48 9.93 2.57 -8.66
CA THR A 48 9.70 3.83 -7.94
C THR A 48 10.89 4.14 -7.04
N GLU A 49 11.29 5.41 -6.93
CA GLU A 49 12.39 5.79 -6.04
C GLU A 49 12.00 5.63 -4.57
N ALA A 50 12.92 5.11 -3.75
CA ALA A 50 12.69 4.91 -2.31
C ALA A 50 12.22 6.20 -1.61
N LYS A 51 12.78 7.35 -2.01
CA LYS A 51 12.42 8.67 -1.49
C LYS A 51 10.98 9.07 -1.81
N LEU A 52 10.48 8.71 -2.99
CA LEU A 52 9.08 8.97 -3.33
C LEU A 52 8.16 8.20 -2.39
N ILE A 53 8.44 6.92 -2.11
CA ILE A 53 7.67 6.13 -1.15
C ILE A 53 7.66 6.75 0.26
N GLN A 54 8.78 7.32 0.70
CA GLN A 54 8.86 8.02 1.99
C GLN A 54 7.97 9.26 2.02
N LEU A 55 7.98 10.07 0.95
CA LEU A 55 7.09 11.23 0.83
C LEU A 55 5.62 10.82 0.83
N GLN A 56 5.30 9.70 0.18
CA GLN A 56 3.93 9.16 0.16
C GLN A 56 3.47 8.77 1.58
N SER A 57 4.31 8.06 2.32
CA SER A 57 4.05 7.70 3.72
C SER A 57 3.83 8.92 4.61
N GLN A 58 4.67 9.95 4.47
CA GLN A 58 4.54 11.20 5.23
C GLN A 58 3.22 11.91 4.92
N ALA A 59 2.84 12.00 3.66
CA ALA A 59 1.60 12.64 3.25
C ALA A 59 0.34 11.87 3.70
N LEU A 60 0.43 10.54 3.84
CA LEU A 60 -0.64 9.71 4.41
C LEU A 60 -0.70 9.76 5.95
N GLY A 61 0.37 10.19 6.62
CA GLY A 61 0.50 10.08 8.08
C GLY A 61 0.59 8.64 8.58
N ILE A 62 0.89 7.67 7.71
CA ILE A 62 1.03 6.25 8.04
C ILE A 62 2.52 5.89 8.10
N PRO A 63 3.04 5.35 9.22
CA PRO A 63 4.43 4.93 9.34
C PRO A 63 4.89 3.97 8.23
N LEU A 64 6.13 4.12 7.76
CA LEU A 64 6.73 3.28 6.72
C LEU A 64 7.81 2.35 7.28
N LEU A 65 7.67 1.05 7.05
CA LEU A 65 8.73 0.06 7.14
C LEU A 65 9.32 -0.19 5.75
N GLN A 66 10.41 0.51 5.42
CA GLN A 66 11.15 0.32 4.18
C GLN A 66 12.37 -0.60 4.43
N LYS A 67 12.50 -1.67 3.65
CA LYS A 67 13.59 -2.64 3.77
C LYS A 67 14.31 -2.85 2.45
N GLU A 68 15.64 -2.89 2.54
CA GLU A 68 16.48 -3.32 1.44
C GLU A 68 16.44 -4.85 1.34
N THR A 69 16.42 -5.34 0.11
CA THR A 69 16.41 -6.78 -0.18
C THR A 69 17.46 -7.08 -1.23
N THR A 70 17.85 -8.35 -1.39
CA THR A 70 18.69 -8.86 -2.48
C THR A 70 17.88 -9.80 -3.38
N TRP A 71 18.37 -10.12 -4.58
CA TRP A 71 17.62 -10.92 -5.58
C TRP A 71 17.18 -12.32 -5.10
N GLY A 72 17.97 -12.98 -4.26
CA GLY A 72 17.65 -14.33 -3.73
C GLY A 72 16.94 -14.35 -2.38
N GLY A 73 16.75 -13.18 -1.75
CA GLY A 73 16.33 -13.08 -0.35
C GLY A 73 14.93 -12.51 -0.12
N TYR A 74 14.17 -12.19 -1.16
CA TYR A 74 12.94 -11.40 -1.04
C TYR A 74 11.91 -12.02 -0.07
N GLU A 75 11.60 -13.32 -0.21
CA GLU A 75 10.62 -13.98 0.66
C GLU A 75 11.08 -14.03 2.13
N GLN A 76 12.38 -14.28 2.36
CA GLN A 76 12.93 -14.31 3.72
C GLN A 76 12.88 -12.92 4.37
N GLU A 77 13.29 -11.89 3.63
CA GLU A 77 13.23 -10.50 4.11
C GLU A 77 11.79 -10.02 4.28
N PHE A 78 10.87 -10.44 3.40
CA PHE A 78 9.44 -10.20 3.55
C PHE A 78 8.93 -10.76 4.87
N LYS A 79 9.12 -12.07 5.10
CA LYS A 79 8.67 -12.75 6.33
C LYS A 79 9.30 -12.12 7.56
N LYS A 80 10.59 -11.78 7.51
CA LYS A 80 11.31 -11.13 8.62
C LYS A 80 10.77 -9.74 8.94
N ALA A 81 10.56 -8.92 7.91
CA ALA A 81 10.04 -7.56 8.06
C ALA A 81 8.62 -7.60 8.66
N VAL A 82 7.74 -8.43 8.12
CA VAL A 82 6.35 -8.53 8.56
C VAL A 82 6.28 -9.12 9.98
N ARG A 83 7.01 -10.21 10.26
CA ARG A 83 7.09 -10.80 11.62
C ARG A 83 7.58 -9.80 12.67
N SER A 84 8.43 -8.84 12.31
CA SER A 84 8.88 -7.81 13.26
C SER A 84 7.75 -6.88 13.74
N LEU A 85 6.63 -6.83 13.00
CA LEU A 85 5.45 -6.02 13.33
C LEU A 85 4.34 -6.84 13.98
N VAL A 86 4.28 -8.16 13.77
CA VAL A 86 3.24 -9.07 14.29
C VAL A 86 3.00 -8.96 15.80
N PRO A 87 4.03 -8.87 16.68
CA PRO A 87 3.82 -8.72 18.12
C PRO A 87 2.99 -7.49 18.54
N ASN A 88 2.77 -6.53 17.65
CA ASN A 88 1.98 -5.33 17.89
C ASN A 88 0.49 -5.50 17.56
N GLY A 89 -0.01 -6.75 17.48
CA GLY A 89 -1.41 -7.06 17.21
C GLY A 89 -1.78 -6.94 15.73
N ILE A 90 -0.84 -7.23 14.82
CA ILE A 90 -1.14 -7.29 13.38
C ILE A 90 -1.85 -8.60 13.06
N GLU A 91 -3.00 -8.49 12.41
CA GLU A 91 -3.83 -9.65 12.02
C GLU A 91 -3.78 -9.94 10.53
N GLY A 92 -3.40 -8.96 9.71
CA GLY A 92 -3.30 -9.14 8.27
C GLY A 92 -2.48 -8.10 7.54
N MET A 93 -2.32 -8.34 6.25
CA MET A 93 -1.64 -7.44 5.31
C MET A 93 -2.48 -7.27 4.05
N VAL A 94 -2.68 -6.03 3.64
CA VAL A 94 -3.44 -5.63 2.46
C VAL A 94 -2.54 -5.64 1.23
N PHE A 95 -3.01 -6.26 0.15
CA PHE A 95 -2.34 -6.32 -1.15
C PHE A 95 -3.21 -5.72 -2.26
N GLY A 96 -2.53 -5.24 -3.31
CA GLY A 96 -3.14 -4.51 -4.43
C GLY A 96 -3.49 -5.37 -5.63
N ASP A 97 -3.49 -6.69 -5.50
CA ASP A 97 -3.70 -7.61 -6.61
C ASP A 97 -5.13 -7.61 -7.11
N ILE A 98 -5.27 -7.70 -8.44
CA ILE A 98 -6.57 -7.71 -9.11
C ILE A 98 -6.86 -9.10 -9.71
N TYR A 99 -5.86 -9.70 -10.39
CA TYR A 99 -6.06 -10.95 -11.15
C TYR A 99 -4.84 -11.86 -11.28
N LEU A 100 -3.67 -11.51 -10.72
CA LEU A 100 -2.45 -12.29 -10.88
C LEU A 100 -2.41 -13.46 -9.88
N GLN A 101 -2.86 -14.64 -10.30
CA GLN A 101 -3.06 -15.79 -9.40
C GLN A 101 -1.76 -16.24 -8.75
N GLU A 102 -0.65 -16.23 -9.47
CA GLU A 102 0.64 -16.63 -8.95
C GLU A 102 1.11 -15.73 -7.79
N HIS A 103 0.80 -14.43 -7.85
CA HIS A 103 1.14 -13.52 -6.75
C HIS A 103 0.17 -13.69 -5.58
N ARG A 104 -1.13 -13.88 -5.84
CA ARG A 104 -2.12 -14.21 -4.80
C ARG A 104 -1.73 -15.46 -4.01
N ASP A 105 -1.47 -16.56 -4.70
CA ASP A 105 -1.05 -17.83 -4.08
C ASP A 105 0.22 -17.65 -3.25
N TRP A 106 1.15 -16.81 -3.75
CA TRP A 106 2.37 -16.47 -3.03
C TRP A 106 2.06 -15.70 -1.74
N VAL A 107 1.28 -14.61 -1.80
CA VAL A 107 0.97 -13.80 -0.61
C VAL A 107 0.19 -14.57 0.44
N GLU A 108 -0.82 -15.36 0.04
CA GLU A 108 -1.61 -16.20 0.94
C GLU A 108 -0.74 -17.20 1.69
N ARG A 109 0.17 -17.87 0.97
CA ARG A 109 1.13 -18.80 1.58
C ARG A 109 2.07 -18.10 2.56
N VAL A 110 2.75 -17.02 2.14
CA VAL A 110 3.76 -16.39 3.00
C VAL A 110 3.15 -15.69 4.21
N CYS A 111 1.94 -15.13 4.09
CA CYS A 111 1.17 -14.58 5.21
C CYS A 111 0.69 -15.69 6.16
N GLY A 112 0.18 -16.80 5.63
CA GLY A 112 -0.21 -17.97 6.43
C GLY A 112 0.96 -18.56 7.23
N GLU A 113 2.14 -18.68 6.62
CA GLU A 113 3.37 -19.16 7.29
C GLU A 113 3.87 -18.24 8.42
N ILE A 114 3.38 -17.00 8.52
CA ILE A 114 3.72 -16.06 9.60
C ILE A 114 2.52 -15.72 10.49
N GLY A 115 1.38 -16.39 10.28
CA GLY A 115 0.20 -16.30 11.15
C GLY A 115 -0.67 -15.07 10.95
N ILE A 116 -0.65 -14.46 9.75
CA ILE A 116 -1.52 -13.31 9.41
C ILE A 116 -2.34 -13.59 8.15
N GLU A 117 -3.43 -12.86 7.97
CA GLU A 117 -4.27 -12.90 6.77
C GLU A 117 -3.64 -12.11 5.61
N ALA A 118 -3.78 -12.61 4.38
CA ALA A 118 -3.59 -11.82 3.17
C ALA A 118 -4.96 -11.27 2.72
N MET A 119 -5.13 -9.94 2.77
CA MET A 119 -6.35 -9.27 2.37
C MET A 119 -6.18 -8.67 0.96
N GLU A 120 -7.05 -9.04 0.03
CA GLU A 120 -7.00 -8.55 -1.36
C GLU A 120 -8.33 -7.89 -1.76
N PRO A 121 -8.59 -6.63 -1.37
CA PRO A 121 -9.86 -5.95 -1.60
C PRO A 121 -10.20 -5.74 -3.07
N LEU A 122 -9.20 -5.84 -3.96
CA LEU A 122 -9.36 -5.62 -5.39
C LEU A 122 -9.52 -6.92 -6.18
N TRP A 123 -9.30 -8.08 -5.55
CA TRP A 123 -9.24 -9.35 -6.23
C TRP A 123 -10.55 -9.68 -6.96
N GLY A 124 -10.44 -10.11 -8.22
CA GLY A 124 -11.58 -10.54 -9.05
C GLY A 124 -12.49 -9.39 -9.50
N ARG A 125 -12.18 -8.14 -9.15
CA ARG A 125 -12.91 -6.97 -9.69
C ARG A 125 -12.52 -6.73 -11.14
N LYS A 126 -13.48 -6.24 -11.93
CA LYS A 126 -13.22 -5.77 -13.30
C LYS A 126 -12.25 -4.59 -13.26
N THR A 127 -11.17 -4.64 -14.03
CA THR A 127 -10.12 -3.62 -14.02
C THR A 127 -10.65 -2.22 -14.36
N GLU A 128 -11.60 -2.11 -15.29
CA GLU A 128 -12.23 -0.83 -15.65
C GLU A 128 -12.98 -0.23 -14.46
N LYS A 129 -13.63 -1.09 -13.66
CA LYS A 129 -14.35 -0.67 -12.46
C LYS A 129 -13.39 -0.24 -11.36
N VAL A 130 -12.27 -0.96 -11.18
CA VAL A 130 -11.21 -0.57 -10.24
C VAL A 130 -10.67 0.81 -10.58
N VAL A 131 -10.38 1.08 -11.86
CA VAL A 131 -9.90 2.39 -12.30
C VAL A 131 -10.95 3.48 -12.12
N SER A 132 -12.20 3.24 -12.50
CA SER A 132 -13.30 4.20 -12.29
C SER A 132 -13.48 4.52 -10.81
N ASP A 133 -13.54 3.50 -9.96
CA ASP A 133 -13.72 3.69 -8.51
C ASP A 133 -12.54 4.40 -7.87
N PHE A 134 -11.32 4.12 -8.34
CA PHE A 134 -10.14 4.86 -7.94
C PHE A 134 -10.28 6.34 -8.32
N ILE A 135 -10.63 6.68 -9.56
CA ILE A 135 -10.82 8.08 -9.97
C ILE A 135 -11.93 8.75 -9.13
N ASP A 136 -13.06 8.08 -8.94
CA ASP A 136 -14.21 8.61 -8.21
C ASP A 136 -13.90 8.85 -6.72
N ALA A 137 -13.17 7.95 -6.08
CA ALA A 137 -12.73 8.15 -4.70
C ALA A 137 -11.68 9.28 -4.58
N GLY A 138 -10.95 9.59 -5.65
CA GLY A 138 -10.01 10.72 -5.72
C GLY A 138 -10.62 12.08 -5.92
N ASN A 139 -11.75 12.12 -6.61
CA ASN A 139 -12.54 13.35 -6.70
C ASN A 139 -13.07 13.79 -5.32
N ASN A 140 -13.10 12.86 -4.35
CA ASN A 140 -13.56 13.08 -2.99
C ASN A 140 -12.45 13.00 -1.93
N ASN A 141 -11.23 12.56 -2.27
CA ASN A 141 -10.11 12.34 -1.35
C ASN A 141 -8.74 12.57 -2.03
N LEU A 142 -7.69 12.83 -1.23
CA LEU A 142 -6.33 12.94 -1.76
C LEU A 142 -5.75 11.57 -2.13
N TRP A 143 -5.36 11.38 -3.39
CA TRP A 143 -4.58 10.22 -3.83
C TRP A 143 -3.09 10.46 -3.76
N ILE A 144 -2.37 9.42 -3.37
CA ILE A 144 -0.91 9.41 -3.36
C ILE A 144 -0.46 8.14 -4.09
N GLY A 145 -0.18 8.27 -5.39
CA GLY A 145 0.20 7.18 -6.27
C GLY A 145 1.02 7.65 -7.46
N TYR A 146 1.82 6.74 -8.02
CA TYR A 146 2.71 6.98 -9.14
C TYR A 146 2.49 5.89 -10.21
N ASP A 147 2.17 6.27 -11.44
CA ASP A 147 2.06 5.36 -12.60
C ASP A 147 3.04 5.77 -13.70
N ASN A 148 4.01 4.89 -13.98
CA ASN A 148 5.03 5.08 -15.02
C ASN A 148 4.45 5.10 -16.45
N ARG A 149 3.23 4.61 -16.69
CA ARG A 149 2.63 4.53 -18.03
C ARG A 149 1.96 5.82 -18.50
N LEU A 150 1.76 6.78 -17.60
CA LEU A 150 1.13 8.08 -17.90
C LEU A 150 2.15 9.17 -18.31
N GLN A 151 3.40 8.80 -18.62
CA GLN A 151 4.46 9.75 -19.00
C GLN A 151 4.12 10.64 -20.20
N THR A 152 3.19 10.26 -21.07
CA THR A 152 2.84 11.01 -22.29
C THR A 152 1.90 12.21 -22.08
N GLN A 153 1.32 12.40 -20.89
CA GLN A 153 0.45 13.57 -20.58
C GLN A 153 0.95 14.42 -19.40
N GLY A 154 2.24 14.36 -19.10
CA GLY A 154 2.80 14.95 -17.88
C GLY A 154 2.51 14.02 -16.71
N GLY A 155 3.56 13.38 -16.19
CA GLY A 155 3.43 12.42 -15.10
C GLY A 155 2.60 13.01 -13.97
N ILE A 156 1.45 12.41 -13.68
CA ILE A 156 0.59 12.86 -12.59
C ILE A 156 1.33 12.55 -11.30
N PHE A 157 1.87 13.60 -10.70
CA PHE A 157 2.26 13.66 -9.31
C PHE A 157 1.04 14.25 -8.59
N LEU A 158 0.12 13.42 -8.09
CA LEU A 158 -0.90 13.91 -7.18
C LEU A 158 -0.27 13.96 -5.79
N ALA A 159 0.40 15.08 -5.53
CA ALA A 159 0.69 15.58 -4.21
C ALA A 159 0.06 16.97 -4.14
N GLU A 160 -1.19 17.06 -3.67
CA GLU A 160 -1.71 18.32 -3.18
C GLU A 160 -2.14 18.12 -1.73
N VAL A 161 -1.21 18.49 -0.83
CA VAL A 161 -1.49 18.66 0.59
C VAL A 161 -2.47 19.82 0.72
N LEU A 162 -3.74 19.52 1.01
CA LEU A 162 -4.62 20.48 1.69
C LEU A 162 -4.70 20.06 3.15
N THR A 163 -3.87 20.68 3.96
CA THR A 163 -4.11 20.82 5.40
C THR A 163 -5.40 21.59 5.61
N ASP A 164 -6.53 20.92 5.65
CA ASP A 164 -7.65 21.29 6.52
C ASP A 164 -8.69 20.19 6.48
N ILE A 165 -8.92 19.51 7.61
CA ILE A 165 -10.16 19.58 8.40
C ILE A 165 -9.80 19.01 9.78
N ARG A 166 -9.44 19.89 10.72
CA ARG A 166 -9.89 19.64 12.11
C ARG A 166 -11.39 19.90 12.10
N PRO A 167 -12.28 18.94 12.42
CA PRO A 167 -13.50 19.34 13.09
C PRO A 167 -13.07 19.66 14.51
N THR A 168 -12.71 20.92 14.75
CA THR A 168 -13.07 21.52 16.02
C THR A 168 -14.56 21.31 16.18
N CYS A 169 -14.93 20.34 17.01
CA CYS A 169 -16.22 20.31 17.67
C CYS A 169 -16.39 21.66 18.39
N ARG A 170 -17.11 22.59 17.76
CA ARG A 170 -17.96 23.57 18.42
C ARG A 170 -19.16 23.80 17.52
N LEU A 171 -20.22 23.08 17.84
CA LEU A 171 -21.58 23.52 17.57
C LEU A 171 -21.90 24.56 18.65
N ASP A 172 -22.10 25.80 18.22
CA ASP A 172 -23.24 26.62 18.64
C ASP A 172 -23.98 27.03 17.36
#